data_AF-A0A0F9GVT3-F1
#
_entry.id   AF-A0A0F9GVT3-F1
#
_cell.length_a   1.000
_cell.length_b   1.000
_cell.length_c   1.000
_cell.angle_alpha   90.00
_cell.angle_beta   90.00
_cell.angle_gamma   90.00
#
_symmetry.space_group_name_H-M   'P 1'
#
loop_
_entity.id
_entity.type
_entity.pdbx_description
1 polymer ?
#
loop_
_entity_poly.entity_id
_entity_poly.type
_entity_poly.pdbx_seq_one_letter_code
_entity_poly.pdbx_strand_id
1 'polypeptide(L)'
;LLEECPYGQVGDRLWVRETFCIACDEAVASTTGDDIARNKPCYRAEPANQPAQDFCEFPHWKPSIHMPRWASRITLEITGVKVERVQDISEEDAKAEGVTAKYVGGSLSLANMDYLSYQAGFCEVWDSINAKRGYGWDVNPWDWALTFKVVE
;
A
#
# COMPACT_ATOMS: atom_id res chain seq x y z
N LEU A 1 -10.05 20.39 -12.58
CA LEU A 1 -9.62 18.98 -12.42
C LEU A 1 -8.81 18.82 -11.16
N LEU A 2 -7.57 19.32 -11.05
CA LEU A 2 -6.72 19.11 -9.85
C LEU A 2 -7.40 19.45 -8.51
N GLU A 3 -8.18 20.53 -8.43
CA GLU A 3 -8.91 20.94 -7.21
C GLU A 3 -10.01 19.96 -6.75
N GLU A 4 -10.36 18.94 -7.55
CA GLU A 4 -11.40 17.94 -7.26
C GLU A 4 -10.84 16.54 -6.99
N CYS A 5 -9.55 16.41 -6.67
CA CYS A 5 -8.95 15.12 -6.30
C CYS A 5 -9.74 14.50 -5.12
N PRO A 6 -10.31 13.29 -5.28
CA PRO A 6 -11.14 12.66 -4.25
C PRO A 6 -10.34 12.25 -3.01
N TYR A 7 -9.02 12.21 -3.12
CA TYR A 7 -8.10 11.81 -2.06
C TYR A 7 -7.54 13.00 -1.27
N GLY A 8 -7.77 14.24 -1.73
CA GLY A 8 -7.25 15.45 -1.12
C GLY A 8 -6.25 16.20 -1.99
N GLN A 9 -5.82 17.35 -1.48
CA GLN A 9 -4.93 18.31 -2.13
C GLN A 9 -3.54 18.32 -1.49
N VAL A 10 -2.61 19.02 -2.13
CA VAL A 10 -1.28 19.25 -1.54
C VAL A 10 -1.41 19.92 -0.17
N GLY A 11 -0.79 19.32 0.85
CA GLY A 11 -0.88 19.71 2.25
C GLY A 11 -1.89 18.90 3.07
N ASP A 12 -2.82 18.18 2.42
CA ASP A 12 -3.74 17.28 3.11
C ASP A 12 -3.01 16.03 3.62
N ARG A 13 -3.62 15.39 4.63
CA ARG A 13 -3.05 14.22 5.29
C ARG A 13 -3.86 12.96 5.03
N LEU A 14 -3.16 11.91 4.66
CA LEU A 14 -3.65 10.54 4.57
C LEU A 14 -3.11 9.72 5.74
N TRP A 15 -3.81 8.65 6.08
CA TRP A 15 -3.34 7.69 7.08
C TRP A 15 -3.43 6.28 6.48
N VAL A 16 -2.39 5.49 6.71
CA VAL A 16 -2.28 4.15 6.12
C VAL A 16 -3.23 3.21 6.85
N ARG A 17 -3.85 2.29 6.11
CA ARG A 17 -4.73 1.25 6.65
C ARG A 17 -4.14 -0.13 6.41
N GLU A 18 -3.99 -0.90 7.48
CA GLU A 18 -3.39 -2.22 7.47
C GLU A 18 -4.36 -3.27 8.01
N THR A 19 -4.17 -4.53 7.64
CA THR A 19 -4.90 -5.63 8.28
C THR A 19 -4.41 -5.76 9.71
N PHE A 20 -5.31 -5.63 10.67
CA PHE A 20 -4.96 -5.46 12.08
C PHE A 20 -5.82 -6.36 12.98
N CYS A 21 -5.39 -6.59 14.21
CA CYS A 21 -6.23 -7.09 15.29
C CYS A 21 -5.95 -6.29 16.55
N ILE A 22 -6.84 -6.35 17.53
CA ILE A 22 -6.62 -5.76 18.85
C ILE A 22 -6.32 -6.91 19.80
N ALA A 23 -5.14 -6.88 20.42
CA ALA A 23 -4.82 -7.85 21.46
C ALA A 23 -5.90 -7.74 22.55
N CYS A 24 -6.50 -8.89 22.93
CA CYS A 24 -7.61 -9.08 23.88
C CYS A 24 -9.06 -8.75 23.45
N ASP A 25 -9.43 -8.97 22.18
CA ASP A 25 -10.85 -8.93 21.75
C ASP A 25 -11.75 -9.99 22.45
N GLU A 26 -11.17 -11.02 23.09
CA GLU A 26 -11.90 -11.95 23.96
C GLU A 26 -11.32 -11.95 25.38
N ALA A 27 -12.21 -11.76 26.35
CA ALA A 27 -11.90 -11.57 27.76
C ALA A 27 -11.22 -12.80 28.38
N VAL A 28 -9.90 -12.81 28.43
CA VAL A 28 -9.17 -13.59 29.43
C VAL A 28 -8.59 -12.58 30.42
N ALA A 29 -9.31 -12.40 31.52
CA ALA A 29 -8.83 -11.64 32.66
C ALA A 29 -7.61 -12.37 33.27
N SER A 30 -6.42 -12.16 32.71
CA SER A 30 -5.18 -12.48 33.41
C SER A 30 -4.92 -11.40 34.44
N THR A 31 -4.96 -11.82 35.71
CA THR A 31 -4.80 -11.01 36.93
C THR A 31 -3.36 -10.57 37.17
N THR A 32 -2.63 -10.22 36.11
CA THR A 32 -1.24 -9.76 36.16
C THR A 32 -1.11 -8.44 35.42
N GLY A 33 -1.38 -7.36 36.14
CA GLY A 33 -0.53 -6.16 36.23
C GLY A 33 -0.30 -5.24 35.03
N ASP A 34 -0.51 -5.65 33.77
CA ASP A 34 -0.15 -4.82 32.62
C ASP A 34 -1.37 -4.39 31.81
N ASP A 35 -2.11 -3.41 32.36
CA ASP A 35 -3.24 -2.76 31.68
C ASP A 35 -2.87 -2.09 30.34
N ILE A 36 -1.58 -1.86 30.07
CA ILE A 36 -1.05 -1.23 28.86
C ILE A 36 -1.09 -2.16 27.64
N ALA A 37 -1.10 -3.49 27.84
CA ALA A 37 -1.21 -4.46 26.75
C ALA A 37 -2.65 -4.65 26.25
N ARG A 38 -3.63 -4.26 27.07
CA ARG A 38 -5.05 -4.29 26.72
C ARG A 38 -5.31 -3.17 25.72
N ASN A 39 -5.86 -3.49 24.54
CA ASN A 39 -6.16 -2.54 23.47
C ASN A 39 -4.96 -2.12 22.57
N LYS A 40 -3.84 -2.85 22.59
CA LYS A 40 -2.74 -2.62 21.65
C LYS A 40 -3.10 -3.18 20.26
N PRO A 41 -2.96 -2.39 19.18
CA PRO A 41 -3.15 -2.89 17.83
C PRO A 41 -1.92 -3.72 17.40
N CYS A 42 -2.17 -4.86 16.77
CA CYS A 42 -1.19 -5.72 16.13
C CYS A 42 -1.47 -5.80 14.62
N TYR A 43 -0.44 -5.99 13.80
CA TYR A 43 -0.56 -5.81 12.36
C TYR A 43 -0.04 -7.04 11.64
N ARG A 44 -0.75 -7.47 10.60
CA ARG A 44 -0.43 -8.71 9.89
C ARG A 44 0.91 -8.65 9.16
N ALA A 45 1.35 -7.44 8.79
CA ALA A 45 2.63 -7.21 8.13
C ALA A 45 3.83 -7.27 9.09
N GLU A 46 3.61 -7.31 10.41
CA GLU A 46 4.70 -7.45 11.36
C GLU A 46 5.31 -8.85 11.31
N PRO A 47 6.63 -8.96 11.56
CA PRO A 47 7.28 -10.27 11.69
C PRO A 47 6.62 -11.06 12.83
N ALA A 48 6.51 -12.38 12.66
CA ALA A 48 5.83 -13.29 13.57
C ALA A 48 6.35 -13.31 15.03
N ASN A 49 7.43 -12.58 15.33
CA ASN A 49 8.06 -12.49 16.65
C ASN A 49 7.54 -11.30 17.50
N GLN A 50 6.31 -10.83 17.26
CA GLN A 50 5.69 -9.71 17.97
C GLN A 50 4.17 -9.92 18.16
N PRO A 51 3.51 -9.17 19.07
CA PRO A 51 2.62 -9.65 20.14
C PRO A 51 1.31 -10.35 19.73
N ALA A 52 0.94 -10.43 18.45
CA ALA A 52 -0.31 -11.07 18.07
C ALA A 52 -0.34 -12.55 18.48
N GLN A 53 0.78 -13.27 18.34
CA GLN A 53 0.92 -14.68 18.70
C GLN A 53 1.30 -14.88 20.17
N ASP A 54 2.08 -13.98 20.75
CA ASP A 54 2.49 -14.06 22.16
C ASP A 54 1.34 -13.75 23.14
N PHE A 55 0.35 -12.95 22.71
CA PHE A 55 -0.78 -12.52 23.55
C PHE A 55 -2.12 -13.17 23.17
N CYS A 56 -2.26 -13.73 21.96
CA CYS A 56 -3.45 -14.46 21.52
C CYS A 56 -3.05 -15.68 20.68
N GLU A 57 -3.37 -16.88 21.17
CA GLU A 57 -3.18 -18.14 20.44
C GLU A 57 -3.93 -18.14 19.08
N PHE A 58 -5.01 -17.35 18.99
CA PHE A 58 -5.80 -17.15 17.76
C PHE A 58 -6.12 -15.66 17.54
N PRO A 59 -5.31 -14.91 16.77
CA PRO A 59 -5.58 -13.51 16.49
C PRO A 59 -6.82 -13.34 15.57
N HIS A 60 -7.81 -12.59 16.06
CA HIS A 60 -8.98 -12.20 15.27
C HIS A 60 -8.65 -11.05 14.30
N TRP A 61 -8.09 -11.40 13.15
CA TRP A 61 -7.72 -10.43 12.12
C TRP A 61 -8.92 -9.72 11.49
N LYS A 62 -8.87 -8.39 11.50
CA LYS A 62 -9.84 -7.50 10.87
C LYS A 62 -9.24 -6.89 9.59
N PRO A 63 -10.00 -6.87 8.48
CA PRO A 63 -9.58 -6.19 7.26
C PRO A 63 -9.27 -4.70 7.48
N SER A 64 -8.34 -4.15 6.69
CA SER A 64 -7.87 -2.76 6.81
C SER A 64 -8.97 -1.71 6.67
N ILE A 65 -10.05 -2.00 5.94
CA ILE A 65 -11.20 -1.10 5.78
C ILE A 65 -11.92 -0.78 7.11
N HIS A 66 -11.78 -1.64 8.12
CA HIS A 66 -12.37 -1.45 9.46
C HIS A 66 -11.39 -0.81 10.45
N MET A 67 -10.17 -0.49 10.02
CA MET A 67 -9.15 0.06 10.91
C MET A 67 -9.51 1.49 11.33
N PRO A 68 -9.59 1.80 12.63
CA PRO A 68 -9.84 3.16 13.11
C PRO A 68 -8.57 4.02 13.02
N ARG A 69 -8.73 5.35 12.94
CA ARG A 69 -7.58 6.29 12.82
C ARG A 69 -6.56 6.15 13.96
N TRP A 70 -7.00 5.91 15.19
CA TRP A 70 -6.10 5.79 16.35
C TRP A 70 -5.16 4.59 16.25
N ALA A 71 -5.53 3.57 15.47
CA ALA A 71 -4.72 2.39 15.22
C ALA A 71 -3.82 2.55 13.96
N SER A 72 -3.81 3.70 13.30
CA SER A 72 -2.84 3.97 12.24
C SER A 72 -1.52 4.42 12.84
N ARG A 73 -0.42 3.85 12.36
CA ARG A 73 0.95 4.21 12.79
C ARG A 73 1.71 5.03 11.77
N ILE A 74 1.13 5.22 10.59
CA ILE A 74 1.76 5.98 9.52
C ILE A 74 0.79 7.07 9.05
N THR A 75 1.26 8.30 9.04
CA THR A 75 0.59 9.47 8.48
C THR A 75 1.41 9.99 7.30
N LEU A 76 0.74 10.23 6.19
CA LEU A 76 1.33 10.75 4.95
C LEU A 76 0.80 12.16 4.70
N GLU A 77 1.66 13.08 4.28
CA GLU A 77 1.27 14.40 3.77
C GLU A 77 1.39 14.39 2.24
N ILE A 78 0.32 14.79 1.55
CA ILE A 78 0.32 14.90 0.09
C ILE A 78 1.19 16.09 -0.31
N THR A 79 2.22 15.84 -1.12
CA THR A 79 3.14 16.85 -1.63
C THR A 79 2.91 17.16 -3.11
N GLY A 80 2.16 16.33 -3.83
CA GLY A 80 1.85 16.51 -5.24
C GLY A 80 0.61 15.72 -5.65
N VAL A 81 -0.15 16.28 -6.58
CA VAL A 81 -1.32 15.63 -7.20
C VAL A 81 -1.22 15.85 -8.69
N LYS A 82 -1.31 14.78 -9.47
CA LYS A 82 -1.39 14.84 -10.94
C LYS A 82 -2.46 13.90 -11.47
N VAL A 83 -3.02 14.26 -12.63
CA VAL A 83 -3.90 13.41 -13.42
C VAL A 83 -3.14 13.02 -14.67
N GLU A 84 -2.89 11.74 -14.85
CA GLU A 84 -2.16 11.24 -16.01
C GLU A 84 -2.77 9.94 -16.52
N ARG A 85 -2.44 9.57 -17.75
CA ARG A 85 -2.76 8.23 -18.26
C ARG A 85 -1.83 7.23 -17.60
N VAL A 86 -2.34 6.04 -17.30
CA VAL A 86 -1.57 4.99 -16.64
C VAL A 86 -0.31 4.61 -17.42
N GLN A 87 -0.35 4.65 -18.76
CA GLN A 87 0.84 4.40 -19.60
C GLN A 87 1.83 5.57 -19.69
N ASP A 88 1.45 6.77 -19.24
CA ASP A 88 2.33 7.95 -19.25
C ASP A 88 3.24 8.01 -18.00
N ILE A 89 3.10 7.06 -17.07
CA ILE A 89 3.94 6.94 -15.87
C ILE A 89 5.42 6.89 -16.24
N SER A 90 6.26 7.67 -15.55
CA SER A 90 7.72 7.64 -15.79
C SER A 90 8.38 6.39 -15.19
N GLU A 91 9.60 6.06 -15.62
CA GLU A 91 10.39 4.97 -15.00
C GLU A 91 10.71 5.28 -13.53
N GLU A 92 10.97 6.54 -13.20
CA GLU A 92 11.22 7.02 -11.84
C GLU A 92 9.96 6.88 -10.96
N ASP A 93 8.79 7.24 -11.48
CA ASP A 93 7.52 7.12 -10.76
C ASP A 93 7.13 5.64 -10.60
N ALA A 94 7.28 4.82 -11.64
CA ALA A 94 7.04 3.38 -11.56
C ALA A 94 7.94 2.73 -10.50
N LYS A 95 9.20 3.17 -10.39
CA LYS A 95 10.10 2.75 -9.32
C LYS A 95 9.63 3.23 -7.94
N ALA A 96 9.12 4.46 -7.84
CA ALA A 96 8.60 5.03 -6.60
C ALA A 96 7.33 4.31 -6.09
N GLU A 97 6.53 3.73 -6.98
CA GLU A 97 5.41 2.82 -6.64
C GLU A 97 5.89 1.51 -5.96
N GLY A 98 7.20 1.25 -5.95
CA GLY A 98 7.79 0.10 -5.26
C GLY A 98 7.69 -1.22 -6.04
N VAL A 99 7.47 -1.15 -7.36
CA VAL A 99 7.40 -2.34 -8.22
C VAL A 99 8.78 -2.95 -8.47
N THR A 100 8.82 -4.25 -8.75
CA THR A 100 10.06 -4.92 -9.16
C THR A 100 10.28 -4.72 -10.66
N ALA A 101 11.44 -4.22 -11.05
CA ALA A 101 11.78 -4.05 -12.45
C ALA A 101 11.78 -5.41 -13.20
N LYS A 102 11.34 -5.38 -14.45
CA LYS A 102 11.27 -6.56 -15.32
C LYS A 102 12.24 -6.43 -16.47
N TYR A 103 12.76 -7.57 -16.90
CA TYR A 103 13.56 -7.65 -18.12
C TYR A 103 12.66 -7.44 -19.32
N VAL A 104 12.99 -6.45 -20.14
CA VAL A 104 12.31 -6.17 -21.40
C VAL A 104 13.31 -6.42 -22.53
N GLY A 105 13.01 -7.44 -23.35
CA GLY A 105 13.87 -7.90 -24.44
C GLY A 105 13.32 -9.18 -25.09
N GLY A 106 13.34 -9.26 -26.42
CA GLY A 106 12.78 -10.41 -27.13
C GLY A 106 13.15 -10.53 -28.62
N SER A 107 14.12 -11.42 -28.88
CA SER A 107 14.39 -12.17 -30.13
C SER A 107 15.23 -11.56 -31.28
N LEU A 108 16.37 -12.22 -31.53
CA LEU A 108 17.10 -12.39 -32.81
C LEU A 108 17.75 -11.16 -33.49
N SER A 109 18.28 -10.21 -32.74
CA SER A 109 19.39 -9.40 -33.27
C SER A 109 20.46 -9.18 -32.21
N LEU A 110 21.73 -9.27 -32.62
CA LEU A 110 22.93 -9.09 -31.78
C LEU A 110 23.04 -7.67 -31.16
N ALA A 111 22.01 -6.83 -31.28
CA ALA A 111 21.96 -5.44 -30.84
C ALA A 111 20.86 -5.13 -29.81
N ASN A 112 19.99 -6.08 -29.45
CA ASN A 112 19.02 -5.84 -28.37
C ASN A 112 19.71 -6.02 -27.01
N MET A 113 20.07 -4.91 -26.37
CA MET A 113 20.41 -4.93 -24.95
C MET A 113 19.15 -5.21 -24.15
N ASP A 114 19.14 -6.33 -23.43
CA ASP A 114 18.19 -6.54 -22.35
C ASP A 114 18.36 -5.39 -21.35
N TYR A 115 17.26 -4.69 -21.05
CA TYR A 115 17.25 -3.67 -20.01
C TYR A 115 16.13 -3.95 -19.01
N LEU A 116 16.33 -3.44 -17.80
CA LEU A 116 15.34 -3.51 -16.74
C LEU A 116 14.42 -2.29 -16.84
N SER A 117 13.11 -2.53 -16.83
CA SER A 117 12.06 -1.51 -16.85
C SER A 117 11.15 -1.68 -15.65
N TYR A 118 11.00 -0.62 -14.86
CA TYR A 118 9.99 -0.52 -13.80
C TYR A 118 8.61 -0.30 -14.40
N GLN A 119 8.48 0.37 -15.55
CA GLN A 119 7.19 0.50 -16.23
C GLN A 119 6.60 -0.87 -16.61
N ALA A 120 7.44 -1.79 -17.11
CA ALA A 120 7.01 -3.16 -17.39
C ALA A 120 6.58 -3.91 -16.12
N GLY A 121 7.30 -3.71 -15.00
CA GLY A 121 6.89 -4.24 -13.70
C GLY A 121 5.57 -3.65 -13.20
N PHE A 122 5.39 -2.34 -13.39
CA PHE A 122 4.18 -1.62 -13.02
C PHE A 122 2.97 -2.06 -13.84
N CYS A 123 3.13 -2.31 -15.15
CA CYS A 123 2.09 -2.87 -16.01
C CYS A 123 1.51 -4.18 -15.43
N GLU A 124 2.36 -5.13 -15.03
CA GLU A 124 1.89 -6.39 -14.43
C GLU A 124 1.14 -6.15 -13.10
N VAL A 125 1.68 -5.29 -12.23
CA VAL A 125 1.06 -4.98 -10.94
C VAL A 125 -0.29 -4.30 -11.14
N TRP A 126 -0.36 -3.33 -12.05
CA TRP A 126 -1.57 -2.63 -12.43
C TRP A 126 -2.66 -3.59 -12.87
N ASP A 127 -2.36 -4.47 -13.83
CA ASP A 127 -3.32 -5.46 -14.34
C ASP A 127 -3.78 -6.43 -13.25
N SER A 128 -2.88 -6.85 -12.36
CA SER A 128 -3.23 -7.75 -11.26
C SER A 128 -4.30 -7.17 -10.32
N ILE A 129 -4.36 -5.84 -10.20
CA ILE A 129 -5.27 -5.11 -9.31
C ILE A 129 -6.53 -4.65 -10.07
N ASN A 130 -6.35 -4.11 -11.28
CA ASN A 130 -7.36 -3.31 -11.98
C ASN A 130 -7.97 -3.98 -13.21
N ALA A 131 -7.30 -4.94 -13.86
CA ALA A 131 -7.79 -5.54 -15.11
C ALA A 131 -9.17 -6.20 -14.93
N LYS A 132 -9.38 -6.90 -13.80
CA LYS A 132 -10.67 -7.56 -13.48
C LYS A 132 -11.84 -6.57 -13.33
N ARG A 133 -11.55 -5.28 -13.13
CA ARG A 133 -12.55 -4.21 -13.02
C ARG A 133 -12.79 -3.50 -14.37
N GLY A 134 -12.11 -3.92 -15.44
CA GLY A 134 -12.19 -3.30 -16.76
C GLY A 134 -11.26 -2.10 -16.96
N TYR A 135 -10.31 -1.89 -16.05
CA TYR A 135 -9.33 -0.79 -16.11
C TYR A 135 -7.91 -1.34 -16.34
N GLY A 136 -7.79 -2.33 -17.24
CA GLY A 136 -6.49 -2.93 -17.59
C GLY A 136 -5.52 -1.92 -18.20
N TRP A 137 -4.26 -2.32 -18.28
CA TRP A 137 -3.17 -1.55 -18.87
C TRP A 137 -3.45 -1.18 -20.32
N ASP A 138 -4.04 -2.10 -21.09
CA ASP A 138 -4.43 -1.93 -22.49
C ASP A 138 -5.50 -0.83 -22.69
N VAL A 139 -6.38 -0.65 -21.71
CA VAL A 139 -7.40 0.42 -21.70
C VAL A 139 -6.78 1.79 -21.53
N ASN A 140 -5.60 1.85 -20.89
CA ASN A 140 -4.88 3.08 -20.56
C ASN A 140 -5.77 4.15 -19.91
N PRO A 141 -6.45 3.87 -18.78
CA PRO A 141 -7.37 4.82 -18.18
C PRO A 141 -6.64 6.07 -17.63
N TRP A 142 -7.40 7.14 -17.38
CA TRP A 142 -6.92 8.25 -16.57
C TRP A 142 -6.91 7.86 -15.09
N ASP A 143 -5.84 8.21 -14.39
CA ASP A 143 -5.72 7.98 -12.95
C ASP A 143 -5.18 9.20 -12.21
N TRP A 144 -5.43 9.21 -10.90
CA TRP A 144 -4.90 10.19 -9.97
C TRP A 144 -3.61 9.65 -9.35
N ALA A 145 -2.47 10.24 -9.70
CA ALA A 145 -1.20 9.92 -9.07
C ALA A 145 -0.86 10.95 -7.98
N LEU A 146 -0.55 10.45 -6.80
CA LEU A 146 -0.26 11.23 -5.60
C LEU A 146 1.21 11.07 -5.22
N THR A 147 1.88 12.17 -4.97
CA THR A 147 3.19 12.18 -4.31
C THR A 147 3.00 12.55 -2.85
N PHE A 148 3.66 11.83 -1.94
CA PHE A 148 3.54 12.07 -0.50
C PHE A 148 4.86 11.85 0.23
N LYS A 149 4.94 12.36 1.45
CA LYS A 149 6.01 12.08 2.42
C LYS A 149 5.43 11.55 3.73
N VAL A 150 6.18 10.70 4.41
CA VAL A 150 5.83 10.24 5.77
C VAL A 150 6.09 11.39 6.75
N VAL A 151 5.11 11.69 7.61
CA VAL A 151 5.22 12.76 8.62
C VAL A 151 5.08 12.26 10.05
N GLU A 152 4.52 11.07 10.25
CA GLU A 152 4.40 10.39 11.54
C GLU A 152 4.36 8.87 11.30
#